data_AF-A0A9D9PTL1-F1
#
_entry.id   AF-A0A9D9PTL1-F1
#
_cell.length_a   1.000
_cell.length_b   1.000
_cell.length_c   1.000
_cell.angle_alpha   90.00
_cell.angle_beta   90.00
_cell.angle_gamma   90.00
#
_symmetry.space_group_name_H-M   'P 1'
#
loop_
_entity.id
_entity.type
_entity.pdbx_description
1 polymer ?
#
loop_
_entity_poly.entity_id
_entity_poly.type
_entity_poly.pdbx_seq_one_letter_code
_entity_poly.pdbx_strand_id
1 'polypeptide(L)'
;ATDYTTNPLVLHYKPLTANLELTLVQNWNWVSFNVEQGERAIGEFLADYEQYATEGDIIKSQNGQATYSGGQWYASPKTFRLEPGRMYKLRKQKAGSCQVTVTGAPCTGEDPIAVTAGWTWLGYTGQAAATVGALCREGGFADNDLVKPQAGSQATYSGGKWYGNLVFQPGKGYMLRQATSGTVDFRQAKENMAQ
;
A
#
# COMPACT_ATOMS: atom_id res chain seq x y z
N ALA A 1 51.73 30.20 -9.59
CA ALA A 1 50.49 29.97 -8.84
C ALA A 1 49.49 29.36 -9.80
N THR A 2 49.24 28.06 -9.67
CA THR A 2 48.29 27.33 -10.53
C THR A 2 46.93 27.36 -9.86
N ASP A 3 45.96 27.89 -10.60
CA ASP A 3 44.61 28.19 -10.17
C ASP A 3 43.76 26.91 -10.14
N TYR A 4 43.24 26.52 -8.98
CA TYR A 4 42.31 25.40 -8.81
C TYR A 4 40.89 25.95 -8.90
N THR A 5 40.44 26.29 -10.09
CA THR A 5 39.01 26.58 -10.30
C THR A 5 38.23 25.27 -10.22
N THR A 6 37.48 25.17 -9.13
CA THR A 6 36.55 24.12 -8.77
C THR A 6 35.57 23.83 -9.90
N ASN A 7 35.60 22.60 -10.42
CA ASN A 7 34.54 22.09 -11.29
C ASN A 7 33.40 21.62 -10.35
N PRO A 8 32.27 22.34 -10.20
CA PRO A 8 31.22 21.88 -9.31
C PRO A 8 30.66 20.56 -9.84
N LEU A 9 30.74 19.51 -9.02
CA LEU A 9 30.11 18.22 -9.30
C LEU A 9 28.58 18.44 -9.32
N VAL A 10 28.00 18.62 -10.51
CA VAL A 10 26.55 18.66 -10.67
C VAL A 10 26.05 17.22 -10.57
N LEU A 11 25.54 16.85 -9.38
CA LEU A 11 24.81 15.61 -9.19
C LEU A 11 23.47 15.70 -9.93
N HIS A 12 23.38 15.06 -11.09
CA HIS A 12 22.08 14.77 -11.69
C HIS A 12 21.39 13.67 -10.86
N TYR A 13 20.64 14.08 -9.83
CA TYR A 13 19.74 13.16 -9.13
C TYR A 13 18.60 12.79 -10.08
N LYS A 14 18.68 11.60 -10.68
CA LYS A 14 17.51 10.98 -11.29
C LYS A 14 16.71 10.34 -10.14
N PRO A 15 15.51 10.85 -9.79
CA PRO A 15 14.72 10.22 -8.75
C PRO A 15 14.45 8.77 -9.12
N LEU A 16 14.71 7.87 -8.17
CA LEU A 16 14.38 6.46 -8.34
C LEU A 16 12.88 6.35 -8.57
N THR A 17 12.49 5.69 -9.65
CA THR A 17 11.10 5.49 -10.04
C THR A 17 10.82 3.99 -10.06
N ALA A 18 9.66 3.59 -9.56
CA ALA A 18 9.19 2.21 -9.55
C ALA A 18 7.79 2.12 -10.17
N ASN A 19 7.50 0.96 -10.76
CA ASN A 19 6.19 0.61 -11.29
C ASN A 19 5.54 -0.43 -10.38
N LEU A 20 4.30 -0.15 -9.97
CA LEU A 20 3.42 -1.12 -9.35
C LEU A 20 2.44 -1.63 -10.40
N GLU A 21 2.49 -2.93 -10.65
CA GLU A 21 1.55 -3.61 -11.54
C GLU A 21 0.36 -4.19 -10.74
N LEU A 22 -0.85 -3.83 -11.14
CA LEU A 22 -2.10 -4.30 -10.55
C LEU A 22 -2.92 -5.08 -11.57
N THR A 23 -3.19 -6.34 -11.27
CA THR A 23 -4.23 -7.09 -11.97
C THR A 23 -5.57 -6.89 -11.26
N LEU A 24 -6.51 -6.20 -11.93
CA LEU A 24 -7.84 -5.92 -11.40
C LEU A 24 -8.88 -6.79 -12.10
N VAL A 25 -9.75 -7.45 -11.32
CA VAL A 25 -10.87 -8.26 -11.82
C VAL A 25 -12.20 -7.56 -11.57
N GLN A 26 -13.27 -8.04 -12.20
CA GLN A 26 -14.62 -7.57 -11.89
C GLN A 26 -14.95 -7.71 -10.40
N ASN A 27 -15.78 -6.80 -9.89
CA ASN A 27 -16.14 -6.66 -8.49
C ASN A 27 -14.97 -6.15 -7.63
N TRP A 28 -14.91 -6.58 -6.37
CA TRP A 28 -14.02 -6.01 -5.36
C TRP A 28 -12.60 -6.54 -5.47
N ASN A 29 -11.65 -5.61 -5.51
CA ASN A 29 -10.21 -5.84 -5.44
C ASN A 29 -9.68 -5.10 -4.20
N TRP A 30 -9.00 -5.80 -3.31
CA TRP A 30 -8.32 -5.20 -2.17
C TRP A 30 -6.90 -4.85 -2.61
N VAL A 31 -6.69 -3.58 -2.88
CA VAL A 31 -5.45 -3.04 -3.42
C VAL A 31 -4.75 -2.14 -2.41
N SER A 32 -3.44 -2.03 -2.53
CA SER A 32 -2.64 -1.02 -1.85
C SER A 32 -1.62 -0.46 -2.83
N PHE A 33 -0.96 0.63 -2.46
CA PHE A 33 0.07 1.24 -3.27
C PHE A 33 1.37 1.26 -2.48
N ASN A 34 2.44 0.76 -3.09
CA ASN A 34 3.80 0.80 -2.56
C ASN A 34 4.68 1.79 -3.36
N VAL A 35 4.03 2.76 -4.02
CA VAL A 35 4.68 3.87 -4.71
C VAL A 35 4.01 5.18 -4.32
N GLU A 36 4.81 6.24 -4.24
CA GLU A 36 4.39 7.60 -3.89
C GLU A 36 4.38 8.49 -5.12
N GLN A 37 3.29 9.23 -5.29
CA GLN A 37 3.12 10.21 -6.37
C GLN A 37 2.89 11.64 -5.87
N GLY A 38 3.05 11.88 -4.57
CA GLY A 38 2.58 13.09 -3.90
C GLY A 38 1.06 13.16 -3.84
N GLU A 39 0.53 14.34 -3.48
CA GLU A 39 -0.91 14.56 -3.39
C GLU A 39 -1.54 14.77 -4.78
N ARG A 40 -2.04 13.69 -5.38
CA ARG A 40 -2.70 13.71 -6.70
C ARG A 40 -4.19 13.44 -6.62
N ALA A 41 -4.96 14.03 -7.52
CA ALA A 41 -6.36 13.64 -7.67
C ALA A 41 -6.47 12.14 -8.04
N ILE A 42 -7.60 11.51 -7.73
CA ILE A 42 -7.78 10.05 -7.91
C ILE A 42 -7.51 9.62 -9.36
N GLY A 43 -8.03 10.37 -10.34
CA GLY A 43 -7.82 10.07 -11.77
C GLY A 43 -6.38 10.25 -12.23
N GLU A 44 -5.65 11.22 -11.67
CA GLU A 44 -4.22 11.41 -11.97
C GLU A 44 -3.36 10.31 -11.34
N PHE A 45 -3.70 9.88 -10.13
CA PHE A 45 -3.00 8.78 -9.45
C PHE A 45 -3.22 7.44 -10.17
N LEU A 46 -4.44 7.21 -10.67
CA LEU A 46 -4.84 6.02 -11.41
C LEU A 46 -4.93 6.28 -12.92
N ALA A 47 -4.03 7.10 -13.47
CA ALA A 47 -4.11 7.54 -14.87
C ALA A 47 -4.18 6.37 -15.87
N ASP A 48 -3.46 5.28 -15.63
CA ASP A 48 -3.53 4.09 -16.48
C ASP A 48 -4.87 3.34 -16.36
N TYR A 49 -5.57 3.42 -15.22
CA TYR A 49 -6.88 2.82 -15.04
C TYR A 49 -8.00 3.59 -15.77
N GLU A 50 -7.83 4.89 -16.06
CA GLU A 50 -8.83 5.72 -16.74
C GLU A 50 -9.33 5.09 -18.05
N GLN A 51 -8.46 4.42 -18.80
CA GLN A 51 -8.84 3.72 -20.04
C GLN A 51 -9.79 2.52 -19.83
N TYR A 52 -9.85 1.99 -18.60
CA TYR A 52 -10.69 0.86 -18.21
C TYR A 52 -11.89 1.29 -17.34
N ALA A 53 -11.84 2.50 -16.79
CA ALA A 53 -12.84 3.01 -15.85
C ALA A 53 -14.22 3.08 -16.50
N THR A 54 -15.24 2.66 -15.76
CA THR A 54 -16.63 2.67 -16.21
C THR A 54 -17.56 3.28 -15.17
N GLU A 55 -18.72 3.76 -15.62
CA GLU A 55 -19.73 4.39 -14.77
C GLU A 55 -20.05 3.51 -13.55
N GLY A 56 -19.93 4.12 -12.36
CA GLY A 56 -20.20 3.45 -11.10
C GLY A 56 -19.07 2.58 -10.56
N ASP A 57 -17.86 2.61 -11.16
CA ASP A 57 -16.66 2.12 -10.49
C ASP A 57 -16.44 2.91 -9.19
N ILE A 58 -15.99 2.22 -8.14
CA ILE A 58 -15.80 2.82 -6.81
C ILE A 58 -14.43 2.42 -6.28
N ILE A 59 -13.68 3.36 -5.72
CA ILE A 59 -12.52 3.06 -4.87
C ILE A 59 -12.74 3.66 -3.48
N LYS A 60 -12.56 2.87 -2.42
CA LYS A 60 -12.81 3.35 -1.05
C LYS A 60 -11.78 2.86 -0.04
N SER A 61 -11.54 3.67 0.97
CA SER A 61 -10.81 3.36 2.20
C SER A 61 -11.77 3.44 3.40
N GLN A 62 -11.27 3.31 4.63
CA GLN A 62 -12.06 3.51 5.85
C GLN A 62 -12.47 4.98 6.08
N ASN A 63 -11.79 5.93 5.45
CA ASN A 63 -11.96 7.38 5.68
C ASN A 63 -12.51 8.15 4.47
N GLY A 64 -12.85 7.48 3.37
CA GLY A 64 -13.36 8.15 2.18
C GLY A 64 -13.51 7.20 1.00
N GLN A 65 -14.09 7.73 -0.08
CA GLN A 65 -14.27 7.01 -1.34
C GLN A 65 -14.22 7.95 -2.53
N ALA A 66 -14.08 7.39 -3.72
CA ALA A 66 -14.34 8.07 -4.97
C ALA A 66 -15.17 7.17 -5.89
N THR A 67 -16.06 7.79 -6.66
CA THR A 67 -16.90 7.11 -7.65
C THR A 67 -16.60 7.67 -9.02
N TYR A 68 -16.41 6.81 -10.01
CA TYR A 68 -16.26 7.22 -11.41
C TYR A 68 -17.65 7.47 -12.01
N SER A 69 -17.88 8.70 -12.48
CA SER A 69 -19.13 9.09 -13.11
C SER A 69 -18.88 10.16 -14.18
N GLY A 70 -19.57 10.09 -15.31
CA GLY A 70 -19.49 11.13 -16.34
C GLY A 70 -18.07 11.40 -16.85
N GLY A 71 -17.21 10.36 -16.88
CA GLY A 71 -15.83 10.45 -17.37
C GLY A 71 -14.81 11.01 -16.37
N GLN A 72 -15.13 11.07 -15.08
CA GLN A 72 -14.19 11.53 -14.05
C GLN A 72 -14.45 10.91 -12.67
N TRP A 73 -13.48 10.99 -11.77
CA TRP A 73 -13.63 10.56 -10.37
C TRP A 73 -14.16 11.66 -9.47
N TYR A 74 -15.22 11.34 -8.72
CA TYR A 74 -15.77 12.20 -7.68
C TYR A 74 -15.42 11.67 -6.28
N ALA A 75 -14.49 12.35 -5.61
CA ALA A 75 -14.06 12.04 -4.27
C ALA A 75 -15.04 12.56 -3.19
N SER A 76 -15.29 11.74 -2.16
CA SER A 76 -16.05 12.07 -0.96
C SER A 76 -15.31 11.55 0.29
N PRO A 77 -14.79 12.44 1.16
CA PRO A 77 -14.76 13.90 0.99
C PRO A 77 -13.92 14.33 -0.22
N LYS A 78 -14.04 15.58 -0.68
CA LYS A 78 -13.24 16.12 -1.80
C LYS A 78 -11.71 16.04 -1.56
N THR A 79 -11.32 15.95 -0.28
CA THR A 79 -9.93 15.78 0.17
C THR A 79 -9.45 14.33 0.15
N PHE A 80 -10.30 13.36 -0.20
CA PHE A 80 -9.89 11.96 -0.28
C PHE A 80 -8.82 11.78 -1.38
N ARG A 81 -7.72 11.13 -1.02
CA ARG A 81 -6.54 10.87 -1.85
C ARG A 81 -6.09 9.42 -1.66
N LEU A 82 -5.33 8.93 -2.63
CA LEU A 82 -4.68 7.62 -2.54
C LEU A 82 -3.26 7.82 -2.00
N GLU A 83 -2.90 7.02 -1.01
CA GLU A 83 -1.59 7.07 -0.36
C GLU A 83 -1.15 5.66 0.04
N PRO A 84 0.17 5.42 0.14
CA PRO A 84 0.70 4.19 0.70
C PRO A 84 0.25 3.92 2.13
N GLY A 85 0.42 2.69 2.59
CA GLY A 85 0.09 2.25 3.95
C GLY A 85 -1.41 2.00 4.20
N ARG A 86 -2.28 2.43 3.28
CA ARG A 86 -3.72 2.13 3.31
C ARG A 86 -4.10 1.04 2.32
N MET A 87 -5.07 0.20 2.71
CA MET A 87 -5.80 -0.63 1.77
C MET A 87 -7.00 0.13 1.22
N TYR A 88 -7.22 -0.05 -0.08
CA TYR A 88 -8.40 0.40 -0.79
C TYR A 88 -9.18 -0.80 -1.32
N LYS A 89 -10.51 -0.69 -1.33
CA LYS A 89 -11.38 -1.61 -2.06
C LYS A 89 -11.81 -0.92 -3.35
N LEU A 90 -11.30 -1.39 -4.47
CA LEU A 90 -11.71 -0.96 -5.81
C LEU A 90 -12.75 -1.93 -6.35
N ARG A 91 -13.96 -1.45 -6.65
CA ARG A 91 -14.99 -2.18 -7.37
C ARG A 91 -14.96 -1.80 -8.84
N LYS A 92 -14.54 -2.75 -9.67
CA LYS A 92 -14.59 -2.65 -11.14
C LYS A 92 -15.90 -3.24 -11.63
N GLN A 93 -16.70 -2.46 -12.34
CA GLN A 93 -18.03 -2.85 -12.82
C GLN A 93 -17.93 -3.70 -14.08
N LYS A 94 -17.11 -3.26 -15.04
CA LYS A 94 -16.89 -3.96 -16.31
C LYS A 94 -16.40 -5.39 -16.05
N ALA A 95 -16.89 -6.35 -16.83
CA ALA A 95 -16.44 -7.74 -16.75
C ALA A 95 -14.96 -7.91 -17.18
N GLY A 96 -14.38 -9.07 -16.91
CA GLY A 96 -13.00 -9.42 -17.25
C GLY A 96 -11.94 -8.82 -16.31
N SER A 97 -10.68 -9.02 -16.66
CA SER A 97 -9.53 -8.44 -15.95
C SER A 97 -8.85 -7.33 -16.77
N CYS A 98 -8.20 -6.39 -16.09
CA CYS A 98 -7.26 -5.46 -16.70
C CYS A 98 -5.95 -5.43 -15.93
N GLN A 99 -4.88 -5.00 -16.61
CA GLN A 99 -3.59 -4.68 -16.00
C GLN A 99 -3.50 -3.17 -15.90
N VAL A 100 -3.10 -2.68 -14.73
CA VAL A 100 -2.95 -1.26 -14.43
C VAL A 100 -1.56 -1.03 -13.86
N THR A 101 -0.82 -0.10 -14.45
CA THR A 101 0.46 0.34 -13.91
C THR A 101 0.29 1.64 -13.13
N VAL A 102 0.83 1.68 -11.91
CA VAL A 102 0.93 2.88 -11.09
C VAL A 102 2.41 3.20 -10.88
N THR A 103 2.86 4.38 -11.32
CA THR A 103 4.28 4.75 -11.30
C THR A 103 4.54 5.86 -10.28
N GLY A 104 5.59 5.73 -9.48
CA GLY A 104 5.97 6.74 -8.48
C GLY A 104 7.34 6.46 -7.87
N ALA A 105 7.68 7.22 -6.83
CA ALA A 105 8.84 6.91 -5.99
C ALA A 105 8.56 5.63 -5.17
N PRO A 106 9.48 4.67 -5.07
CA PRO A 106 9.24 3.46 -4.28
C PRO A 106 9.14 3.79 -2.79
N CYS A 107 8.12 3.26 -2.11
CA CYS A 107 8.07 3.28 -0.66
C CYS A 107 9.20 2.43 -0.07
N THR A 108 9.67 2.82 1.11
CA THR A 108 10.73 2.10 1.85
C THR A 108 10.20 0.83 2.54
N GLY A 109 8.91 0.84 2.90
CA GLY A 109 8.31 -0.17 3.78
C GLY A 109 8.44 0.16 5.27
N GLU A 110 9.28 1.13 5.63
CA GLU A 110 9.59 1.50 7.02
C GLU A 110 8.75 2.68 7.52
N ASP A 111 8.01 3.34 6.62
CA ASP A 111 7.15 4.46 6.95
C ASP A 111 6.03 4.03 7.93
N PRO A 112 5.92 4.67 9.10
CA PRO A 112 4.95 4.26 10.12
C PRO A 112 3.50 4.42 9.66
N ILE A 113 2.73 3.35 9.81
CA ILE A 113 1.29 3.32 9.51
C ILE A 113 0.52 3.33 10.82
N ALA A 114 -0.30 4.36 11.03
CA ALA A 114 -1.18 4.43 12.18
C ALA A 114 -2.28 3.37 12.12
N VAL A 115 -2.44 2.62 13.20
CA VAL A 115 -3.45 1.56 13.37
C VAL A 115 -4.26 1.79 14.63
N THR A 116 -5.52 1.39 14.61
CA THR A 116 -6.42 1.46 15.76
C THR A 116 -6.71 0.08 16.31
N ALA A 117 -7.03 0.00 17.62
CA ALA A 117 -7.67 -1.19 18.17
C ALA A 117 -8.92 -1.56 17.36
N GLY A 118 -9.13 -2.85 17.13
CA GLY A 118 -10.09 -3.35 16.15
C GLY A 118 -9.48 -3.47 14.76
N TRP A 119 -10.30 -3.25 13.71
CA TRP A 119 -9.91 -3.50 12.32
C TRP A 119 -9.33 -2.28 11.62
N THR A 120 -8.12 -2.44 11.09
CA THR A 120 -7.47 -1.49 10.18
C THR A 120 -7.34 -2.11 8.78
N TRP A 121 -7.63 -1.32 7.74
CA TRP A 121 -7.43 -1.66 6.33
C TRP A 121 -5.99 -1.30 5.96
N LEU A 122 -5.11 -2.27 6.14
CA LEU A 122 -3.67 -2.12 6.03
C LEU A 122 -3.19 -2.32 4.59
N GLY A 123 -2.48 -1.34 4.04
CA GLY A 123 -1.86 -1.45 2.73
C GLY A 123 -0.41 -1.92 2.84
N TYR A 124 0.00 -2.89 2.03
CA TYR A 124 1.40 -3.29 1.97
C TYR A 124 2.26 -2.28 1.19
N THR A 125 3.39 -1.88 1.76
CA THR A 125 4.29 -0.84 1.24
C THR A 125 5.66 -1.35 0.80
N GLY A 126 5.95 -2.65 0.97
CA GLY A 126 7.21 -3.24 0.51
C GLY A 126 7.29 -3.36 -1.01
N GLN A 127 8.50 -3.28 -1.58
CA GLN A 127 8.75 -3.43 -3.02
C GLN A 127 8.76 -4.88 -3.51
N ALA A 128 8.96 -5.84 -2.61
CA ALA A 128 9.01 -7.27 -2.90
C ALA A 128 8.05 -8.02 -1.97
N ALA A 129 7.74 -9.28 -2.28
CA ALA A 129 6.93 -10.09 -1.38
C ALA A 129 7.66 -10.36 -0.04
N ALA A 130 6.92 -10.41 1.06
CA ALA A 130 7.48 -10.68 2.39
C ALA A 130 6.57 -11.61 3.19
N THR A 131 7.16 -12.44 4.05
CA THR A 131 6.38 -13.25 4.99
C THR A 131 5.72 -12.37 6.05
N VAL A 132 4.77 -12.93 6.79
CA VAL A 132 4.09 -12.20 7.87
C VAL A 132 5.04 -11.64 8.95
N GLY A 133 6.23 -12.23 9.10
CA GLY A 133 7.25 -11.76 10.04
C GLY A 133 7.80 -10.36 9.76
N ALA A 134 7.60 -9.84 8.55
CA ALA A 134 7.98 -8.46 8.22
C ALA A 134 7.04 -7.42 8.84
N LEU A 135 5.80 -7.79 9.22
CA LEU A 135 4.88 -6.87 9.86
C LEU A 135 5.33 -6.63 11.31
N CYS A 136 5.80 -5.41 11.56
CA CYS A 136 6.35 -4.98 12.83
C CYS A 136 5.46 -3.91 13.48
N ARG A 137 5.56 -3.79 14.81
CA ARG A 137 4.76 -2.87 15.62
C ARG A 137 5.58 -2.33 16.77
N GLU A 138 5.47 -1.03 17.02
CA GLU A 138 6.01 -0.42 18.23
C GLU A 138 5.30 -0.97 19.47
N GLY A 139 6.06 -1.47 20.45
CA GLY A 139 5.51 -2.15 21.63
C GLY A 139 5.04 -3.60 21.39
N GLY A 140 5.16 -4.11 20.16
CA GLY A 140 4.81 -5.48 19.80
C GLY A 140 3.32 -5.75 19.59
N PHE A 141 3.03 -6.92 19.02
CA PHE A 141 1.67 -7.44 18.85
C PHE A 141 1.20 -8.16 20.12
N ALA A 142 -0.11 -8.18 20.34
CA ALA A 142 -0.73 -8.94 21.42
C ALA A 142 -1.20 -10.32 20.93
N ASP A 143 -1.31 -11.27 21.85
CA ASP A 143 -1.91 -12.57 21.56
C ASP A 143 -3.33 -12.39 21.00
N ASN A 144 -3.64 -13.14 19.94
CA ASN A 144 -4.86 -13.08 19.13
C ASN A 144 -4.99 -11.88 18.18
N ASP A 145 -3.95 -11.04 18.04
CA ASP A 145 -3.86 -10.13 16.90
C ASP A 145 -3.85 -10.95 15.59
N LEU A 146 -4.50 -10.43 14.56
CA LEU A 146 -4.80 -11.17 13.34
C LEU A 146 -4.56 -10.32 12.11
N VAL A 147 -3.93 -10.86 11.08
CA VAL A 147 -3.92 -10.27 9.74
C VAL A 147 -4.50 -11.24 8.73
N LYS A 148 -5.37 -10.75 7.84
CA LYS A 148 -5.96 -11.58 6.77
C LYS A 148 -5.92 -10.90 5.40
N PRO A 149 -5.68 -11.67 4.32
CA PRO A 149 -5.82 -11.20 2.95
C PRO A 149 -7.29 -11.22 2.51
N GLN A 150 -7.56 -10.71 1.30
CA GLN A 150 -8.87 -10.89 0.65
C GLN A 150 -9.16 -12.36 0.32
N ALA A 151 -8.14 -13.10 -0.09
CA ALA A 151 -8.21 -14.52 -0.45
C ALA A 151 -6.99 -15.26 0.09
N GLY A 152 -7.19 -16.51 0.51
CA GLY A 152 -6.16 -17.33 1.15
C GLY A 152 -6.23 -17.32 2.69
N SER A 153 -5.17 -17.82 3.32
CA SER A 153 -5.11 -18.03 4.77
C SER A 153 -4.71 -16.77 5.54
N GLN A 154 -5.31 -16.59 6.71
CA GLN A 154 -4.92 -15.56 7.67
C GLN A 154 -3.68 -15.97 8.48
N ALA A 155 -3.10 -15.01 9.21
CA ALA A 155 -2.09 -15.26 10.23
C ALA A 155 -2.52 -14.68 11.58
N THR A 156 -2.13 -15.35 12.66
CA THR A 156 -2.49 -15.00 14.05
C THR A 156 -1.23 -14.88 14.89
N TYR A 157 -1.13 -13.83 15.70
CA TYR A 157 -0.03 -13.65 16.63
C TYR A 157 -0.33 -14.37 17.96
N SER A 158 0.61 -15.18 18.43
CA SER A 158 0.53 -15.81 19.76
C SER A 158 1.92 -16.15 20.27
N GLY A 159 2.17 -15.98 21.57
CA GLY A 159 3.42 -16.39 22.19
C GLY A 159 4.66 -15.72 21.57
N GLY A 160 4.53 -14.44 21.17
CA GLY A 160 5.65 -13.65 20.64
C GLY A 160 5.98 -13.86 19.15
N LYS A 161 5.14 -14.57 18.39
CA LYS A 161 5.35 -14.77 16.95
C LYS A 161 4.05 -14.91 16.16
N TRP A 162 4.14 -14.71 14.85
CA TRP A 162 3.06 -14.96 13.92
C TRP A 162 2.98 -16.45 13.55
N TYR A 163 1.76 -16.98 13.52
CA TYR A 163 1.42 -18.30 13.00
C TYR A 163 0.58 -18.15 11.73
N GLY A 164 0.91 -18.93 10.71
CA GLY A 164 0.28 -18.88 9.39
C GLY A 164 1.33 -18.68 8.30
N ASN A 165 0.90 -18.86 7.05
CA ASN A 165 1.75 -18.76 5.86
C ASN A 165 1.38 -17.55 4.99
N LEU A 166 0.83 -16.50 5.60
CA LEU A 166 0.51 -15.27 4.89
C LEU A 166 1.78 -14.65 4.32
N VAL A 167 1.71 -14.32 3.02
CA VAL A 167 2.73 -13.56 2.31
C VAL A 167 2.12 -12.23 1.87
N PHE A 168 2.75 -11.14 2.31
CA PHE A 168 2.47 -9.82 1.83
C PHE A 168 2.97 -9.66 0.39
N GLN A 169 2.15 -9.10 -0.50
CA GLN A 169 2.49 -8.89 -1.90
C GLN A 169 2.28 -7.42 -2.28
N PRO A 170 3.20 -6.83 -3.06
CA PRO A 170 2.98 -5.52 -3.69
C PRO A 170 1.60 -5.45 -4.36
N GLY A 171 0.91 -4.34 -4.15
CA GLY A 171 -0.41 -4.12 -4.74
C GLY A 171 -1.59 -4.76 -4.02
N LYS A 172 -1.37 -5.47 -2.90
CA LYS A 172 -2.44 -6.14 -2.13
C LYS A 172 -2.72 -5.45 -0.81
N GLY A 173 -4.00 -5.32 -0.50
CA GLY A 173 -4.49 -4.87 0.80
C GLY A 173 -4.83 -6.00 1.76
N TYR A 174 -4.74 -5.71 3.06
CA TYR A 174 -4.95 -6.65 4.16
C TYR A 174 -5.86 -6.05 5.23
N MET A 175 -6.55 -6.90 5.99
CA MET A 175 -7.25 -6.48 7.19
C MET A 175 -6.48 -6.94 8.42
N LEU A 176 -6.01 -5.99 9.21
CA LEU A 176 -5.31 -6.21 10.46
C LEU A 176 -6.28 -5.93 11.61
N ARG A 177 -6.49 -6.90 12.50
CA ARG A 177 -7.24 -6.75 13.75
C ARG A 177 -6.27 -6.79 14.92
N GLN A 178 -6.32 -5.77 15.77
CA GLN A 178 -5.44 -5.70 16.93
C GLN A 178 -6.15 -5.29 18.21
N ALA A 179 -5.59 -5.69 19.35
CA ALA A 179 -6.08 -5.30 20.66
C ALA A 179 -5.79 -3.83 21.02
N THR A 180 -4.71 -3.25 20.50
CA THR A 180 -4.25 -1.90 20.87
C THR A 180 -4.00 -1.01 19.66
N SER A 181 -4.27 0.29 19.80
CA SER A 181 -3.91 1.32 18.80
C SER A 181 -2.41 1.61 18.85
N GLY A 182 -1.81 2.03 17.74
CA GLY A 182 -0.39 2.40 17.68
C GLY A 182 0.10 2.55 16.24
N THR A 183 1.34 2.15 15.99
CA THR A 183 1.97 2.21 14.67
C THR A 183 2.47 0.83 14.25
N VAL A 184 2.41 0.55 12.95
CA VAL A 184 3.00 -0.64 12.33
C VAL A 184 3.82 -0.25 11.11
N ASP A 185 4.74 -1.10 10.70
CA ASP A 185 5.49 -0.98 9.46
C ASP A 185 5.86 -2.36 8.90
N PHE A 186 6.52 -2.38 7.75
CA PHE A 186 6.95 -3.58 7.04
C PHE A 186 8.46 -3.67 6.92
N ARG A 187 9.17 -3.53 8.04
CA ARG A 187 10.61 -3.79 8.06
C ARG A 187 10.84 -5.24 7.64
N GLN A 188 11.80 -5.49 6.76
CA GLN A 188 12.35 -6.84 6.66
C GLN A 188 12.78 -7.20 8.08
N ALA A 189 12.26 -8.31 8.61
CA ALA A 189 12.74 -8.80 9.89
C ALA A 189 14.26 -8.79 9.78
N LYS A 190 14.92 -7.90 10.53
CA LYS A 190 16.33 -8.08 10.81
C LYS A 190 16.32 -9.43 11.51
N GLU A 191 16.61 -10.50 10.77
CA GLU A 191 16.99 -11.75 11.39
C GLU A 191 18.02 -11.30 12.43
N ASN A 192 17.72 -11.55 13.70
CA ASN A 192 18.66 -11.29 14.76
C ASN A 192 19.93 -12.05 14.38
N MET A 193 20.87 -11.37 13.73
CA MET A 193 22.26 -11.78 13.71
C MET A 193 22.71 -11.56 15.14
N ALA A 194 22.40 -12.55 15.98
CA ALA A 194 23.09 -12.76 17.22
C ALA A 194 24.58 -12.87 16.83
N GLN A 195 25.33 -11.81 17.12
CA GLN A 195 26.76 -11.90 17.37
C GLN A 195 26.96 -12.32 18.83
#